data_AF-A0A2V4ARL0-F1
#
_entry.id   AF-A0A2V4ARL0-F1
#
_cell.length_a   1.000
_cell.length_b   1.000
_cell.length_c   1.000
_cell.angle_alpha   90.00
_cell.angle_beta   90.00
_cell.angle_gamma   90.00
#
_symmetry.space_group_name_H-M   'P 1'
#
loop_
_entity.id
_entity.type
_entity.pdbx_description
1 polymer ?
#
loop_
_entity_poly.entity_id
_entity_poly.type
_entity_poly.pdbx_seq_one_letter_code
_entity_poly.pdbx_strand_id
1 'polypeptide(L)'
;MAPRIETAIGDLAVQDFVTPPPVMFAKGVGRVEFAQFTGGIEKRQVVVIYTNTRSSTGSRVDVCLFGSLENTADYIGGSDQPPPGWSSSAARTIALYIQSRGTINNSQWDDPESLAVEALKIATEQGVTGNWDEHENKPWTRGFTLGHTTESEWFAQIYSDVVLDKDRWTFPSDGGISPDVERILIGAPLWVRTPGAHAVTRYRDLRSGSDRAT
;
A
#
# COMPACT_ATOMS: atom_id res chain seq x y z
N MET A 1 10.30 22.08 2.30
CA MET A 1 9.22 22.03 1.28
C MET A 1 7.88 21.60 1.86
N ALA A 2 7.84 20.59 2.73
CA ALA A 2 6.59 20.04 3.28
C ALA A 2 5.62 21.07 3.92
N PRO A 3 6.07 22.08 4.69
CA PRO A 3 5.15 23.08 5.26
C PRO A 3 4.39 23.90 4.21
N ARG A 4 5.02 24.17 3.05
CA ARG A 4 4.42 24.96 1.96
C ARG A 4 3.36 24.15 1.20
N ILE A 5 3.57 22.84 1.06
CA ILE A 5 2.61 21.92 0.45
C ILE A 5 1.40 21.73 1.37
N GLU A 6 1.64 21.57 2.67
CA GLU A 6 0.59 21.41 3.66
C GLU A 6 -0.26 22.68 3.81
N THR A 7 0.35 23.86 3.75
CA THR A 7 -0.38 25.15 3.76
C THR A 7 -1.22 25.37 2.50
N ALA A 8 -0.82 24.83 1.34
CA ALA A 8 -1.51 25.06 0.07
C ALA A 8 -2.53 23.97 -0.30
N ILE A 9 -2.30 22.73 0.14
CA ILE A 9 -3.04 21.52 -0.28
C ILE A 9 -3.63 20.79 0.94
N GLY A 10 -3.16 21.06 2.16
CA GLY A 10 -3.61 20.37 3.36
C GLY A 10 -5.09 20.57 3.68
N ASP A 11 -5.68 21.69 3.25
CA ASP A 11 -7.12 21.97 3.34
C ASP A 11 -7.94 21.21 2.28
N LEU A 12 -7.30 20.84 1.16
CA LEU A 12 -7.90 20.02 0.10
C LEU A 12 -7.78 18.51 0.40
N ALA A 13 -7.01 18.14 1.43
CA ALA A 13 -6.73 16.77 1.81
C ALA A 13 -7.84 16.18 2.66
N VAL A 14 -8.49 15.12 2.17
CA VAL A 14 -9.50 14.40 2.93
C VAL A 14 -8.83 13.48 3.95
N GLN A 15 -9.35 13.48 5.18
CA GLN A 15 -8.90 12.61 6.28
C GLN A 15 -10.02 11.70 6.81
N ASP A 16 -11.28 12.18 6.79
CA ASP A 16 -12.40 11.45 7.38
C ASP A 16 -13.14 10.54 6.37
N PHE A 17 -12.95 10.76 5.07
CA PHE A 17 -13.50 9.93 3.98
C PHE A 17 -15.02 9.71 3.98
N VAL A 18 -15.79 10.54 4.70
CA VAL A 18 -17.24 10.68 4.51
C VAL A 18 -17.59 11.48 3.25
N THR A 19 -16.60 12.18 2.67
CA THR A 19 -16.72 12.88 1.40
C THR A 19 -16.93 11.88 0.26
N PRO A 20 -17.91 12.09 -0.64
CA PRO A 20 -18.08 11.24 -1.81
C PRO A 20 -16.81 11.17 -2.69
N PRO A 21 -16.52 10.03 -3.32
CA PRO A 21 -15.43 9.93 -4.31
C PRO A 21 -15.73 10.76 -5.57
N PRO A 22 -14.69 11.20 -6.33
CA PRO A 22 -13.27 10.99 -6.08
C PRO A 22 -12.63 12.12 -5.25
N VAL A 23 -11.72 11.74 -4.35
CA VAL A 23 -10.82 12.67 -3.66
C VAL A 23 -9.51 12.78 -4.44
N MET A 24 -8.94 13.99 -4.51
CA MET A 24 -7.64 14.21 -5.17
C MET A 24 -6.46 14.05 -4.21
N PHE A 25 -6.68 14.36 -2.94
CA PHE A 25 -5.65 14.36 -1.90
C PHE A 25 -6.22 13.72 -0.65
N ALA A 26 -5.40 12.91 0.01
CA ALA A 26 -5.78 12.17 1.20
C ALA A 26 -4.64 12.19 2.21
N LYS A 27 -4.97 12.37 3.49
CA LYS A 27 -3.99 12.35 4.59
C LYS A 27 -4.51 11.53 5.77
N GLY A 28 -3.60 11.09 6.61
CA GLY A 28 -3.95 10.40 7.85
C GLY A 28 -2.75 10.13 8.74
N VAL A 29 -3.03 9.47 9.85
CA VAL A 29 -2.05 8.99 10.81
C VAL A 29 -2.36 7.53 11.11
N GLY A 30 -1.35 6.67 11.13
CA GLY A 30 -1.54 5.27 11.49
C GLY A 30 -0.35 4.38 11.16
N ARG A 31 -0.58 3.07 11.24
CA ARG A 31 0.38 2.05 10.86
C ARG A 31 0.61 2.09 9.35
N VAL A 32 1.86 2.21 8.93
CA VAL A 32 2.25 2.15 7.52
C VAL A 32 3.16 0.96 7.29
N GLU A 33 2.83 0.13 6.31
CA GLU A 33 3.63 -1.01 5.87
C GLU A 33 4.30 -0.72 4.54
N PHE A 34 5.49 -1.30 4.36
CA PHE A 34 6.32 -1.09 3.18
C PHE A 34 6.71 -2.42 2.54
N ALA A 35 6.54 -2.52 1.23
CA ALA A 35 6.99 -3.64 0.42
C ALA A 35 7.62 -3.15 -0.89
N GLN A 36 8.59 -3.90 -1.41
CA GLN A 36 9.12 -3.65 -2.74
C GLN A 36 8.09 -4.05 -3.79
N PHE A 37 7.75 -3.17 -4.72
CA PHE A 37 6.81 -3.50 -5.79
C PHE A 37 7.51 -4.30 -6.90
N THR A 38 6.87 -5.37 -7.40
CA THR A 38 7.41 -6.22 -8.47
C THR A 38 6.56 -6.18 -9.73
N GLY A 39 6.30 -4.98 -10.27
CA GLY A 39 5.52 -4.77 -11.51
C GLY A 39 6.29 -4.94 -12.83
N GLY A 40 7.63 -5.02 -12.78
CA GLY A 40 8.46 -5.44 -13.93
C GLY A 40 8.66 -4.42 -15.06
N ILE A 41 8.18 -3.16 -14.94
CA ILE A 41 8.36 -2.11 -15.96
C ILE A 41 9.39 -1.05 -15.54
N GLU A 42 9.71 -0.98 -14.27
CA GLU A 42 10.34 0.20 -13.70
C GLU A 42 11.86 0.08 -13.78
N LYS A 43 12.50 1.09 -14.39
CA LYS A 43 13.96 1.26 -14.32
C LYS A 43 14.45 1.61 -12.91
N ARG A 44 13.55 2.02 -12.02
CA ARG A 44 13.80 2.41 -10.62
C ARG A 44 13.00 1.50 -9.71
N GLN A 45 13.53 1.21 -8.53
CA GLN A 45 12.82 0.41 -7.55
C GLN A 45 11.61 1.21 -6.99
N VAL A 46 10.42 0.63 -7.04
CA VAL A 46 9.21 1.17 -6.40
C VAL A 46 8.92 0.48 -5.09
N VAL A 47 8.37 1.28 -4.18
CA VAL A 47 7.82 0.82 -2.91
C VAL A 47 6.29 0.90 -2.98
N VAL A 48 5.64 -0.17 -2.54
CA VAL A 48 4.23 -0.16 -2.18
C VAL A 48 4.15 0.19 -0.70
N ILE A 49 3.37 1.21 -0.40
CA ILE A 49 3.09 1.70 0.94
C ILE A 49 1.62 1.44 1.21
N TYR A 50 1.34 0.65 2.24
CA TYR A 50 0.01 0.27 2.63
C TYR A 50 -0.35 0.86 3.99
N THR A 51 -1.56 1.39 4.10
CA THR A 51 -2.19 1.76 5.36
C THR A 51 -3.70 1.57 5.23
N ASN A 52 -4.38 1.44 6.35
CA ASN A 52 -5.83 1.60 6.42
C ASN A 52 -6.19 2.66 7.45
N THR A 53 -7.42 3.16 7.35
CA THR A 53 -8.03 4.06 8.33
C THR A 53 -9.52 3.77 8.39
N ARG A 54 -10.20 4.37 9.36
CA ARG A 54 -11.66 4.36 9.45
C ARG A 54 -12.20 5.77 9.38
N SER A 55 -13.29 5.95 8.64
CA SER A 55 -14.07 7.17 8.70
C SER A 55 -14.74 7.34 10.07
N SER A 56 -15.24 8.54 10.35
CA SER A 56 -16.10 8.83 11.50
C SER A 56 -17.38 7.99 11.52
N THR A 57 -17.82 7.45 10.38
CA THR A 57 -18.94 6.51 10.26
C THR A 57 -18.55 5.05 10.46
N GLY A 58 -17.26 4.76 10.68
CA GLY A 58 -16.73 3.41 10.88
C GLY A 58 -16.32 2.67 9.62
N SER A 59 -16.59 3.23 8.43
CA SER A 59 -16.22 2.63 7.13
C SER A 59 -14.70 2.52 7.01
N ARG A 60 -14.22 1.31 6.68
CA ARG A 60 -12.79 1.09 6.47
C ARG A 60 -12.36 1.57 5.10
N VAL A 61 -11.26 2.31 5.07
CA VAL A 61 -10.63 2.83 3.86
C VAL A 61 -9.21 2.30 3.80
N ASP A 62 -8.90 1.55 2.75
CA ASP A 62 -7.58 1.01 2.49
C ASP A 62 -6.86 1.89 1.46
N VAL A 63 -5.60 2.17 1.72
CA VAL A 63 -4.81 3.14 0.94
C VAL A 63 -3.55 2.45 0.44
N CYS A 64 -3.44 2.35 -0.88
CA CYS A 64 -2.34 1.73 -1.60
C CYS A 64 -1.55 2.81 -2.34
N LEU A 65 -0.38 3.17 -1.82
CA LEU A 65 0.45 4.21 -2.40
C LEU A 65 1.69 3.61 -3.05
N PHE A 66 2.03 4.10 -4.24
CA PHE A 66 3.18 3.65 -5.01
C PHE A 66 4.17 4.81 -5.13
N GLY A 67 5.38 4.60 -4.63
CA GLY A 67 6.41 5.63 -4.56
C GLY A 67 7.79 5.10 -4.95
N SER A 68 8.80 5.96 -4.90
CA SER A 68 10.18 5.51 -5.12
C SER A 68 10.77 4.90 -3.86
N LEU A 69 11.37 3.71 -3.98
CA LEU A 69 12.08 3.07 -2.87
C LEU A 69 13.28 3.91 -2.41
N GLU A 70 13.92 4.66 -3.30
CA GLU A 70 15.03 5.56 -2.97
C GLU A 70 14.63 6.63 -1.95
N ASN A 71 13.36 7.07 -1.97
CA ASN A 71 12.84 8.04 -0.99
C ASN A 71 12.62 7.45 0.41
N THR A 72 12.85 6.14 0.58
CA THR A 72 12.74 5.45 1.88
C THR A 72 14.10 5.02 2.45
N ALA A 73 15.19 5.31 1.73
CA ALA A 73 16.53 4.78 1.96
C ALA A 73 17.08 5.02 3.38
N ASP A 74 16.61 6.06 4.07
CA ASP A 74 17.02 6.39 5.43
C ASP A 74 16.56 5.36 6.49
N TYR A 75 15.63 4.47 6.15
CA TYR A 75 15.10 3.47 7.10
C TYR A 75 14.83 2.08 6.51
N ILE A 76 14.47 1.98 5.22
CA ILE A 76 14.28 0.72 4.48
C ILE A 76 14.79 0.88 3.05
N GLY A 77 15.21 -0.19 2.39
CA GLY A 77 15.66 -0.02 1.00
C GLY A 77 16.31 -1.24 0.38
N GLY A 78 16.95 -1.02 -0.77
CA GLY A 78 17.55 -2.08 -1.59
C GLY A 78 18.60 -2.94 -0.87
N SER A 79 19.16 -2.50 0.26
CA SER A 79 20.05 -3.31 1.10
C SER A 79 19.34 -4.44 1.85
N ASP A 80 18.01 -4.36 1.99
CA ASP A 80 17.25 -5.28 2.84
C ASP A 80 16.99 -6.63 2.17
N GLN A 81 17.23 -6.70 0.85
CA GLN A 81 17.25 -7.92 0.03
C GLN A 81 16.19 -8.95 0.46
N PRO A 82 14.89 -8.56 0.50
CA PRO A 82 13.85 -9.48 0.92
C PRO A 82 13.79 -10.68 -0.03
N PRO A 83 13.44 -11.88 0.46
CA PRO A 83 13.28 -13.03 -0.42
C PRO A 83 12.16 -12.78 -1.44
N PRO A 84 12.18 -13.47 -2.59
CA PRO A 84 11.08 -13.42 -3.53
C PRO A 84 9.83 -14.10 -2.96
N GLY A 85 8.69 -13.87 -3.58
CA GLY A 85 7.45 -14.60 -3.30
C GLY A 85 6.42 -14.41 -4.41
N TRP A 86 5.14 -14.67 -4.11
CA TRP A 86 4.06 -14.46 -5.07
C TRP A 86 3.97 -12.99 -5.54
N SER A 87 3.64 -12.80 -6.81
CA SER A 87 3.31 -11.51 -7.40
C SER A 87 2.03 -11.62 -8.22
N SER A 88 1.17 -10.60 -8.14
CA SER A 88 -0.08 -10.58 -8.92
C SER A 88 0.21 -10.50 -10.41
N SER A 89 -0.58 -11.22 -11.21
CA SER A 89 -0.59 -11.06 -12.67
C SER A 89 -0.99 -9.65 -13.11
N ALA A 90 -1.68 -8.90 -12.25
CA ALA A 90 -2.04 -7.49 -12.47
C ALA A 90 -0.89 -6.51 -12.20
N ALA A 91 0.23 -6.95 -11.63
CA ALA A 91 1.32 -6.05 -11.21
C ALA A 91 1.84 -5.17 -12.36
N ARG A 92 1.95 -5.72 -13.57
CA ARG A 92 2.33 -4.95 -14.76
C ARG A 92 1.32 -3.86 -15.10
N THR A 93 0.03 -4.18 -15.01
CA THR A 93 -1.06 -3.25 -15.29
C THR A 93 -1.10 -2.12 -14.28
N ILE A 94 -0.97 -2.44 -12.98
CA ILE A 94 -0.89 -1.45 -11.92
C ILE A 94 0.33 -0.53 -12.12
N ALA A 95 1.48 -1.07 -12.52
CA ALA A 95 2.66 -0.25 -12.82
C ALA A 95 2.39 0.80 -13.92
N LEU A 96 1.74 0.40 -15.02
CA LEU A 96 1.34 1.32 -16.09
C LEU A 96 0.31 2.35 -15.61
N TYR A 97 -0.68 1.91 -14.83
CA TYR A 97 -1.71 2.77 -14.27
C TYR A 97 -1.08 3.88 -13.41
N ILE A 98 -0.19 3.52 -12.49
CA ILE A 98 0.54 4.48 -11.65
C ILE A 98 1.46 5.39 -12.48
N GLN A 99 2.20 4.84 -13.46
CA GLN A 99 3.07 5.64 -14.33
C GLN A 99 2.28 6.71 -15.11
N SER A 100 1.07 6.36 -15.52
CA SER A 100 0.14 7.27 -16.19
C SER A 100 -0.64 8.19 -15.25
N ARG A 101 -0.40 8.09 -13.93
CA ARG A 101 -1.16 8.80 -12.88
C ARG A 101 -2.67 8.56 -12.98
N GLY A 102 -3.03 7.32 -13.28
CA GLY A 102 -4.42 6.86 -13.40
C GLY A 102 -5.11 7.16 -14.73
N THR A 103 -4.40 7.69 -15.73
CA THR A 103 -5.01 8.06 -17.03
C THR A 103 -5.09 6.92 -18.03
N ILE A 104 -4.28 5.87 -17.87
CA ILE A 104 -4.25 4.69 -18.75
C ILE A 104 -4.78 3.49 -17.98
N ASN A 105 -5.91 2.94 -18.43
CA ASN A 105 -6.41 1.64 -17.99
C ASN A 105 -6.32 0.63 -19.16
N ASN A 106 -5.20 -0.08 -19.26
CA ASN A 106 -4.96 -1.14 -20.27
C ASN A 106 -5.21 -2.54 -19.68
N SER A 107 -5.98 -2.59 -18.61
CA SER A 107 -6.22 -3.75 -17.78
C SER A 107 -7.27 -4.65 -18.42
N GLN A 108 -7.07 -5.97 -18.45
CA GLN A 108 -8.20 -6.90 -18.68
C GLN A 108 -9.22 -6.88 -17.53
N TRP A 109 -8.83 -6.31 -16.38
CA TRP A 109 -9.70 -5.94 -15.26
C TRP A 109 -10.26 -4.54 -15.55
N ASP A 110 -11.13 -4.46 -16.56
CA ASP A 110 -11.53 -3.22 -17.23
C ASP A 110 -12.26 -2.22 -16.32
N ASP A 111 -12.81 -2.68 -15.19
CA ASP A 111 -13.55 -1.81 -14.29
C ASP A 111 -12.70 -1.30 -13.09
N PRO A 112 -13.02 -0.11 -12.56
CA PRO A 112 -12.28 0.50 -11.47
C PRO A 112 -12.19 -0.32 -10.19
N GLU A 113 -13.21 -1.10 -9.83
CA GLU A 113 -13.18 -1.91 -8.60
C GLU A 113 -12.22 -3.07 -8.73
N SER A 114 -12.24 -3.80 -9.85
CA SER A 114 -11.31 -4.92 -10.05
C SER A 114 -9.85 -4.45 -10.02
N LEU A 115 -9.56 -3.31 -10.66
CA LEU A 115 -8.22 -2.71 -10.60
C LEU A 115 -7.85 -2.31 -9.16
N ALA A 116 -8.78 -1.73 -8.41
CA ALA A 116 -8.56 -1.34 -7.02
C ALA A 116 -8.31 -2.54 -6.10
N VAL A 117 -9.09 -3.61 -6.27
CA VAL A 117 -8.92 -4.88 -5.55
C VAL A 117 -7.56 -5.50 -5.87
N GLU A 118 -7.13 -5.53 -7.13
CA GLU A 118 -5.80 -6.05 -7.47
C GLU A 118 -4.66 -5.19 -6.91
N ALA A 119 -4.81 -3.86 -6.88
CA ALA A 119 -3.85 -2.99 -6.19
C ALA A 119 -3.79 -3.27 -4.69
N LEU A 120 -4.94 -3.53 -4.05
CA LEU A 120 -5.00 -3.90 -2.65
C LEU A 120 -4.33 -5.26 -2.39
N LYS A 121 -4.61 -6.29 -3.20
CA LYS A 121 -3.91 -7.58 -3.11
C LYS A 121 -2.40 -7.40 -3.20
N ILE A 122 -1.92 -6.61 -4.16
CA ILE A 122 -0.48 -6.30 -4.25
C ILE A 122 0.03 -5.65 -2.95
N ALA A 123 -0.72 -4.72 -2.37
CA ALA A 123 -0.31 -4.03 -1.14
C ALA A 123 -0.29 -4.95 0.09
N THR A 124 -1.27 -5.84 0.25
CA THR A 124 -1.44 -6.65 1.46
C THR A 124 -0.88 -8.07 1.35
N GLU A 125 -0.70 -8.59 0.14
CA GLU A 125 -0.46 -10.02 -0.10
C GLU A 125 0.80 -10.34 -0.88
N GLN A 126 1.38 -9.36 -1.58
CA GLN A 126 2.56 -9.61 -2.38
C GLN A 126 3.66 -10.25 -1.52
N GLY A 127 4.30 -11.27 -2.07
CA GLY A 127 5.36 -12.04 -1.45
C GLY A 127 4.93 -13.25 -0.64
N VAL A 128 3.65 -13.55 -0.48
CA VAL A 128 3.23 -14.81 0.14
C VAL A 128 3.76 -16.03 -0.62
N THR A 129 4.07 -17.08 0.11
CA THR A 129 4.52 -18.38 -0.40
C THR A 129 3.85 -19.48 0.40
N GLY A 130 3.32 -20.51 -0.23
CA GLY A 130 2.56 -21.54 0.52
C GLY A 130 1.13 -21.05 0.81
N ASN A 131 0.62 -21.34 2.01
CA ASN A 131 -0.76 -21.00 2.38
C ASN A 131 -0.86 -19.58 2.95
N TRP A 132 -1.96 -18.89 2.64
CA TRP A 132 -2.19 -17.49 3.05
C TRP A 132 -2.23 -17.28 4.57
N ASP A 133 -2.82 -18.23 5.30
CA ASP A 133 -2.97 -18.21 6.76
C ASP A 133 -1.64 -18.28 7.51
N GLU A 134 -0.60 -18.86 6.91
CA GLU A 134 0.74 -18.93 7.50
C GLU A 134 1.39 -17.54 7.64
N HIS A 135 0.94 -16.58 6.83
CA HIS A 135 1.43 -15.21 6.80
C HIS A 135 0.53 -14.20 7.52
N GLU A 136 -0.66 -14.63 7.97
CA GLU A 136 -1.62 -13.76 8.64
C GLU A 136 -0.98 -13.14 9.90
N ASN A 137 -1.08 -11.82 10.02
CA ASN A 137 -0.47 -11.03 11.11
C ASN A 137 1.07 -11.17 11.23
N LYS A 138 1.73 -11.80 10.24
CA LYS A 138 3.19 -12.01 10.19
C LYS A 138 3.76 -11.46 8.89
N PRO A 139 3.59 -10.17 8.57
CA PRO A 139 4.04 -9.60 7.30
C PRO A 139 5.55 -9.78 7.01
N TRP A 140 6.39 -10.05 8.02
CA TRP A 140 7.81 -10.36 7.84
C TRP A 140 8.10 -11.74 7.21
N THR A 141 7.15 -12.67 7.25
CA THR A 141 7.30 -13.99 6.59
C THR A 141 7.02 -13.93 5.10
N ARG A 142 6.36 -12.86 4.62
CA ARG A 142 6.16 -12.62 3.18
C ARG A 142 7.47 -12.17 2.53
N GLY A 143 7.71 -12.62 1.30
CA GLY A 143 8.70 -12.06 0.40
C GLY A 143 8.42 -10.60 0.06
N PHE A 144 9.39 -9.90 -0.52
CA PHE A 144 9.31 -8.48 -0.91
C PHE A 144 8.97 -7.45 0.18
N THR A 145 8.47 -7.84 1.35
CA THR A 145 8.13 -6.91 2.44
C THR A 145 9.40 -6.43 3.15
N LEU A 146 9.40 -5.14 3.49
CA LEU A 146 10.59 -4.43 3.98
C LEU A 146 10.47 -4.09 5.47
N GLY A 147 9.29 -3.65 5.90
CA GLY A 147 9.06 -3.27 7.28
C GLY A 147 7.73 -2.57 7.50
N HIS A 148 7.53 -2.08 8.72
CA HIS A 148 6.40 -1.23 9.06
C HIS A 148 6.75 -0.21 10.14
N THR A 149 5.88 0.76 10.30
CA THR A 149 5.83 1.70 11.42
C THR A 149 4.52 1.52 12.15
N THR A 150 4.49 1.70 13.46
CA THR A 150 3.24 1.64 14.24
C THR A 150 2.42 2.92 14.10
N GLU A 151 3.10 4.05 13.94
CA GLU A 151 2.49 5.37 13.85
C GLU A 151 3.31 6.24 12.90
N SER A 152 2.69 6.65 11.80
CA SER A 152 3.25 7.57 10.81
C SER A 152 2.17 8.51 10.31
N GLU A 153 2.55 9.77 10.09
CA GLU A 153 1.74 10.68 9.30
C GLU A 153 1.97 10.39 7.82
N TRP A 154 0.91 10.43 7.01
CA TRP A 154 1.03 10.27 5.56
C TRP A 154 0.18 11.29 4.83
N PHE A 155 0.67 11.72 3.66
CA PHE A 155 -0.06 12.57 2.74
C PHE A 155 0.15 12.11 1.30
N ALA A 156 -0.92 11.97 0.54
CA ALA A 156 -0.92 11.35 -0.77
C ALA A 156 -1.72 12.16 -1.79
N GLN A 157 -1.28 12.06 -3.05
CA GLN A 157 -2.09 12.36 -4.21
C GLN A 157 -2.79 11.08 -4.64
N ILE A 158 -4.11 11.14 -4.84
CA ILE A 158 -4.95 10.01 -5.19
C ILE A 158 -5.24 10.02 -6.70
N TYR A 159 -5.04 8.88 -7.33
CA TYR A 159 -5.28 8.63 -8.75
C TYR A 159 -6.57 7.83 -8.97
N SER A 160 -6.92 6.95 -8.03
CA SER A 160 -8.17 6.19 -8.02
C SER A 160 -8.77 6.20 -6.63
N ASP A 161 -10.08 6.35 -6.56
CA ASP A 161 -10.84 6.41 -5.33
C ASP A 161 -12.17 5.68 -5.55
N VAL A 162 -12.25 4.46 -5.03
CA VAL A 162 -13.29 3.51 -5.38
C VAL A 162 -14.00 3.03 -4.12
N VAL A 163 -15.32 3.20 -4.08
CA VAL A 163 -16.19 2.55 -3.10
C VAL A 163 -16.58 1.19 -3.66
N LEU A 164 -16.38 0.14 -2.88
CA LEU A 164 -16.64 -1.23 -3.31
C LEU A 164 -18.13 -1.57 -3.20
N ASP A 165 -18.63 -2.26 -4.21
CA ASP A 165 -19.92 -2.93 -4.12
C ASP A 165 -19.75 -4.23 -3.32
N LYS A 166 -20.34 -4.27 -2.12
CA LYS A 166 -20.23 -5.44 -1.23
C LYS A 166 -20.93 -6.69 -1.79
N ASP A 167 -21.90 -6.52 -2.70
CA ASP A 167 -22.59 -7.66 -3.31
C ASP A 167 -21.73 -8.32 -4.40
N ARG A 168 -20.73 -7.60 -4.90
CA ARG A 168 -19.81 -8.07 -5.94
C ARG A 168 -18.62 -8.84 -5.39
N TRP A 169 -18.11 -8.43 -4.22
CA TRP A 169 -16.87 -8.98 -3.65
C TRP A 169 -17.15 -9.87 -2.45
N THR A 170 -16.89 -11.18 -2.61
CA THR A 170 -16.87 -12.12 -1.48
C THR A 170 -15.41 -12.46 -1.15
N PHE A 171 -14.84 -11.68 -0.24
CA PHE A 171 -13.45 -11.82 0.20
C PHE A 171 -13.05 -13.13 0.91
N PRO A 172 -13.93 -14.06 1.34
CA PRO A 172 -13.49 -15.34 1.90
C PRO A 172 -12.67 -16.22 0.95
N SER A 173 -12.74 -16.00 -0.37
CA SER A 173 -12.05 -16.80 -1.40
C SER A 173 -11.03 -16.03 -2.24
N ASP A 174 -11.06 -14.70 -2.23
CA ASP A 174 -10.24 -13.85 -3.10
C ASP A 174 -9.13 -13.12 -2.31
N GLY A 175 -8.15 -13.89 -1.84
CA GLY A 175 -6.84 -13.37 -1.40
C GLY A 175 -6.90 -12.34 -0.29
N GLY A 176 -7.14 -12.81 0.95
CA GLY A 176 -6.72 -12.15 2.21
C GLY A 176 -7.17 -10.71 2.46
N ILE A 177 -7.98 -10.13 1.56
CA ILE A 177 -8.60 -8.83 1.74
C ILE A 177 -9.63 -8.95 2.85
N SER A 178 -9.63 -7.97 3.73
CA SER A 178 -10.55 -7.98 4.85
C SER A 178 -11.99 -7.75 4.36
N PRO A 179 -12.99 -8.49 4.87
CA PRO A 179 -14.37 -8.33 4.44
C PRO A 179 -15.01 -6.99 4.83
N ASP A 180 -14.32 -6.20 5.66
CA ASP A 180 -14.77 -4.90 6.12
C ASP A 180 -14.25 -3.73 5.27
N VAL A 181 -13.45 -3.98 4.22
CA VAL A 181 -12.99 -2.93 3.30
C VAL A 181 -14.18 -2.38 2.50
N GLU A 182 -14.39 -1.07 2.58
CA GLU A 182 -15.50 -0.40 1.88
C GLU A 182 -15.02 0.54 0.78
N ARG A 183 -13.80 1.05 0.90
CA ARG A 183 -13.23 2.02 -0.03
C ARG A 183 -11.74 1.78 -0.20
N ILE A 184 -11.26 1.83 -1.43
CA ILE A 184 -9.86 1.67 -1.77
C ILE A 184 -9.37 2.93 -2.46
N LEU A 185 -8.26 3.49 -1.96
CA LEU A 185 -7.55 4.60 -2.57
C LEU A 185 -6.25 4.09 -3.19
N ILE A 186 -5.99 4.49 -4.43
CA ILE A 186 -4.74 4.20 -5.14
C ILE A 186 -4.07 5.52 -5.48
N GLY A 187 -2.79 5.67 -5.16
CA GLY A 187 -2.10 6.93 -5.40
C GLY A 187 -0.59 6.86 -5.27
N ALA A 188 -0.01 8.04 -5.06
CA ALA A 188 1.41 8.19 -4.76
C ALA A 188 1.60 9.04 -3.50
N PRO A 189 2.58 8.71 -2.64
CA PRO A 189 2.87 9.50 -1.46
C PRO A 189 3.49 10.84 -1.87
N LEU A 190 2.97 11.94 -1.32
CA LEU A 190 3.67 13.23 -1.30
C LEU A 190 4.72 13.22 -0.19
N TRP A 191 4.37 12.65 0.96
CA TRP A 191 5.30 12.33 2.04
C TRP A 191 4.70 11.27 2.98
N VAL A 192 5.59 10.55 3.65
CA VAL A 192 5.29 9.72 4.83
C VAL A 192 6.32 10.11 5.89
N ARG A 193 5.86 10.50 7.07
CA ARG A 193 6.73 10.94 8.18
C ARG A 193 6.60 9.95 9.32
N THR A 194 7.74 9.43 9.74
CA THR A 194 7.86 8.57 10.92
C THR A 194 8.45 9.40 12.08
N PRO A 195 8.17 9.07 13.35
CA PRO A 195 8.80 9.72 14.50
C PRO A 195 10.34 9.63 14.51
N GLY A 196 10.90 8.68 13.77
CA GLY A 196 12.33 8.53 13.52
C GLY A 196 12.64 7.15 12.92
N ALA A 197 13.88 6.94 12.47
CA ALA A 197 14.29 5.67 11.86
C ALA A 197 14.13 4.46 12.82
N HIS A 198 14.27 4.68 14.13
CA HIS A 198 14.07 3.66 15.17
C HIS A 198 12.60 3.22 15.33
N ALA A 199 11.65 4.01 14.83
CA ALA A 199 10.22 3.66 14.85
C ALA A 199 9.83 2.67 13.73
N VAL A 200 10.77 2.35 12.85
CA VAL A 200 10.57 1.42 11.74
C VAL A 200 11.04 0.03 12.17
N THR A 201 10.11 -0.91 12.25
CA THR A 201 10.44 -2.34 12.37
C THR A 201 10.85 -2.86 11.01
N ARG A 202 12.12 -3.23 10.86
CA ARG A 202 12.67 -3.80 9.61
C ARG A 202 12.53 -5.31 9.63
N TYR A 203 11.90 -5.87 8.60
CA TYR A 203 11.61 -7.32 8.58
C TYR A 203 12.84 -8.18 8.35
N ARG A 204 13.90 -7.65 7.75
CA ARG A 204 15.19 -8.35 7.67
C ARG A 204 15.73 -8.74 9.05
N ASP A 205 15.53 -7.89 10.05
CA ASP A 205 16.05 -8.08 11.40
C ASP A 205 15.25 -9.20 12.10
N LEU A 206 13.94 -9.28 11.84
CA LEU A 206 13.08 -10.37 12.33
C LEU A 206 13.38 -11.72 11.66
N ARG A 207 13.67 -11.72 10.36
CA ARG A 207 14.05 -12.93 9.60
C ARG A 207 15.36 -13.51 10.13
N SER A 208 16.39 -12.68 10.30
CA SER A 208 17.69 -13.12 10.82
C SER A 208 17.64 -13.64 12.26
N GLY A 209 16.70 -13.16 13.08
CA GLY A 209 16.46 -13.69 14.42
C GLY A 209 15.76 -15.05 14.42
N SER A 210 14.95 -15.33 13.38
CA SER A 210 14.23 -16.60 13.22
C SER A 210 15.19 -17.74 12.84
N ASP A 211 16.19 -17.47 11.99
CA ASP A 211 17.20 -18.44 11.57
C ASP A 211 18.18 -18.86 12.67
N ARG A 212 18.24 -18.12 13.79
CA ARG A 212 19.09 -18.44 14.95
C ARG A 212 18.38 -19.27 16.02
N ALA A 213 17.08 -19.53 15.85
CA ALA A 213 16.27 -20.27 16.81
C ALA A 213 16.03 -21.75 16.43
N THR A 214 16.67 -22.21 15.34
CA THR A 214 16.73 -23.61 14.89
C THR A 214 18.14 -24.17 15.06
#